data_AF-A0A166QXJ3-F1
#
_entry.id   AF-A0A166QXJ3-F1
#
_cell.length_a   1.000
_cell.length_b   1.000
_cell.length_c   1.000
_cell.angle_alpha   90.00
_cell.angle_beta   90.00
_cell.angle_gamma   90.00
#
_symmetry.space_group_name_H-M   'P 1'
#
loop_
_entity.id
_entity.type
_entity.pdbx_description
1 polymer ?
#
loop_
_entity_poly.entity_id
_entity_poly.type
_entity_poly.pdbx_seq_one_letter_code
_entity_poly.pdbx_strand_id
1 'polypeptide(L)' 'MADVSVRFAMTDDSEIVLNLSLTQAIRLTEAIASKVSQAMTEQPRAGMNGNAYGPGVRPGPYSTS' A
#
# COMPACT_ATOMS: atom_id res chain seq x y z
N MET A 1 35.18 -1.04 -3.99
CA MET A 1 34.83 -2.33 -3.36
C MET A 1 33.39 -2.23 -2.93
N ALA A 2 32.58 -3.25 -3.18
CA ALA A 2 31.24 -3.34 -2.64
C ALA A 2 31.29 -4.23 -1.42
N ASP A 3 30.70 -3.76 -0.33
CA ASP A 3 30.65 -4.50 0.93
C ASP A 3 29.40 -5.39 0.98
N VAL A 4 28.38 -5.07 0.18
CA VAL A 4 27.07 -5.73 0.16
C VAL A 4 26.56 -5.87 -1.27
N SER A 5 26.00 -7.03 -1.59
CA SER A 5 25.25 -7.27 -2.83
C SER A 5 23.77 -7.50 -2.52
N VAL A 6 22.89 -6.70 -3.12
CA VAL A 6 21.44 -6.86 -3.01
C VAL A 6 20.89 -7.38 -4.33
N ARG A 7 20.08 -8.44 -4.29
CA ARG A 7 19.46 -9.05 -5.47
C ARG A 7 17.95 -8.83 -5.43
N PHE A 8 17.39 -8.32 -6.52
CA PHE A 8 15.95 -8.20 -6.71
C PHE A 8 15.51 -9.19 -7.79
N ALA A 9 14.67 -10.15 -7.41
CA ALA A 9 14.06 -11.08 -8.34
C ALA A 9 12.92 -10.38 -9.10
N MET A 10 12.88 -10.55 -10.43
CA MET A 10 11.80 -10.10 -11.28
C MET A 10 10.96 -11.28 -11.77
N THR A 11 9.80 -10.97 -12.36
CA THR A 11 8.83 -11.94 -12.86
C THR A 11 9.36 -12.84 -13.98
N ASP A 12 10.33 -12.37 -14.74
CA ASP A 12 10.84 -13.03 -15.95
C ASP A 12 12.19 -13.70 -15.73
N ASP A 13 12.39 -14.31 -14.55
CA ASP A 13 13.66 -14.93 -14.11
C ASP A 13 14.88 -13.97 -14.16
N SER A 14 14.59 -12.68 -14.33
CA SER A 14 15.59 -11.63 -14.43
C SER A 14 15.92 -11.10 -13.05
N GLU A 15 17.20 -10.81 -12.81
CA GLU A 15 17.66 -10.27 -11.53
C GLU A 15 18.37 -8.94 -11.72
N ILE A 16 18.10 -8.01 -10.81
CA ILE A 16 18.94 -6.81 -10.65
C ILE A 16 19.87 -7.04 -9.46
N VAL A 17 21.17 -6.91 -9.69
CA VAL A 17 22.20 -7.00 -8.65
C VAL A 17 22.79 -5.61 -8.39
N LEU A 18 22.64 -5.11 -7.18
CA LEU A 18 23.24 -3.86 -6.72
C LEU A 18 24.42 -4.15 -5.81
N ASN A 19 25.60 -3.68 -6.20
CA ASN A 19 26.82 -3.75 -5.43
C ASN A 19 27.04 -2.41 -4.72
N LEU A 20 26.87 -2.41 -3.41
CA LEU A 20 26.78 -1.20 -2.59
C LEU A 20 27.80 -1.23 -1.45
N SER A 21 28.16 -0.05 -0.94
CA SER A 21 28.80 0.03 0.38
C SER A 21 27.79 -0.25 1.49
N LEU A 22 28.27 -0.60 2.68
CA LEU A 22 27.41 -0.89 3.84
C LEU A 22 26.42 0.27 4.11
N THR A 23 26.91 1.51 4.10
CA THR A 23 26.10 2.70 4.34
C THR A 23 25.02 2.93 3.27
N GLN A 24 25.29 2.56 2.01
CA GLN A 24 24.32 2.66 0.92
C GLN A 24 23.23 1.60 1.06
N ALA A 25 23.59 0.38 1.44
CA ALA A 25 22.63 -0.71 1.66
C ALA A 25 21.66 -0.41 2.81
N ILE A 26 22.15 0.19 3.91
CA ILE A 26 21.30 0.61 5.04
C ILE A 26 20.26 1.62 4.57
N ARG A 27 20.68 2.71 3.90
CA ARG A 27 19.76 3.75 3.41
C ARG A 27 18.74 3.20 2.42
N LEU A 28 19.17 2.28 1.54
CA LEU A 28 18.27 1.61 0.60
C LEU A 28 17.20 0.81 1.34
N THR A 29 17.60 0.06 2.37
CA THR A 29 16.69 -0.75 3.18
C THR A 29 15.66 0.12 3.90
N GLU A 30 16.09 1.24 4.49
CA GLU A 30 15.20 2.22 5.14
C GLU A 30 14.21 2.84 4.15
N ALA A 31 14.68 3.24 2.96
CA ALA A 31 13.83 3.82 1.92
C ALA A 31 12.79 2.81 1.40
N ILE A 32 13.18 1.54 1.20
CA ILE A 32 12.28 0.46 0.81
C ILE A 32 11.24 0.23 1.91
N ALA A 33 11.66 0.05 3.17
CA ALA A 33 10.75 -0.18 4.28
C ALA A 33 9.74 0.95 4.45
N SER A 34 10.19 2.20 4.32
CA SER A 34 9.32 3.38 4.33
C SER A 34 8.29 3.34 3.20
N LYS A 35 8.73 3.05 1.96
CA LYS A 35 7.86 3.00 0.79
C LYS A 35 6.87 1.82 0.83
N VAL A 36 7.28 0.68 1.38
CA VAL A 36 6.39 -0.47 1.64
C VAL A 36 5.35 -0.10 2.68
N SER A 37 5.76 0.51 3.80
CA SER A 37 4.85 1.00 4.83
C SER A 37 3.81 1.96 4.25
N GLN A 38 4.26 2.95 3.46
CA GLN A 38 3.37 3.87 2.74
C GLN A 38 2.38 3.12 1.85
N ALA A 39 2.85 2.22 0.99
CA ALA A 39 1.98 1.44 0.11
C ALA A 39 0.96 0.58 0.87
N MET A 40 1.35 0.01 2.02
CA MET A 40 0.44 -0.76 2.89
C MET A 40 -0.59 0.14 3.59
N THR A 41 -0.22 1.38 3.94
CA THR A 41 -1.15 2.35 4.52
C THR A 41 -2.06 3.02 3.48
N GLU A 42 -1.59 3.16 2.25
CA GLU A 42 -2.34 3.69 1.09
C GLU A 42 -3.23 2.62 0.45
N GLN A 43 -3.16 1.37 0.91
CA GLN A 43 -4.09 0.32 0.49
C GLN A 43 -5.50 0.85 0.76
N PRO A 44 -6.30 1.07 -0.32
CA PRO A 44 -7.49 1.87 -0.19
C PRO A 44 -8.43 1.16 0.78
N ARG A 45 -9.01 1.94 1.69
CA ARG A 45 -10.35 1.65 2.23
C ARG A 45 -11.36 1.66 1.06
N ALA A 46 -11.16 0.81 0.06
CA ALA A 46 -12.11 0.50 -1.00
C ALA A 46 -13.20 -0.41 -0.40
N GLY A 47 -13.95 0.18 0.52
CA GLY A 47 -14.98 -0.50 1.30
C GLY A 47 -15.78 0.43 2.22
N MET A 48 -15.54 1.74 2.20
CA MET A 48 -16.34 2.70 2.96
C MET A 48 -16.77 3.88 2.10
N ASN A 49 -17.21 3.56 0.88
CA ASN A 49 -18.06 4.45 0.08
C ASN A 49 -19.46 3.84 0.03
N GLY A 50 -20.11 3.81 1.18
CA GLY A 50 -21.56 3.73 1.27
C GLY A 50 -22.14 5.10 0.96
N ASN A 51 -22.07 5.51 -0.30
CA ASN A 51 -22.82 6.65 -0.81
C ASN A 51 -24.31 6.27 -0.81
N ALA A 52 -24.98 6.43 0.33
CA ALA A 52 -26.42 6.36 0.45
C ALA A 52 -26.96 7.68 1.02
N TYR A 53 -26.57 8.79 0.40
CA TYR A 53 -27.38 10.00 0.44
C TYR A 53 -28.06 10.18 -0.92
N GLY A 54 -29.24 9.58 -1.04
CA GLY A 54 -30.24 9.86 -2.06
C GLY A 54 -31.54 10.30 -1.37
N PRO A 55 -32.14 11.45 -1.75
CA PRO A 55 -33.20 12.11 -0.97
C PRO A 55 -34.58 11.52 -1.26
N GLY A 56 -35.36 11.32 -0.20
CA GLY A 56 -36.82 11.24 -0.28
C GLY A 56 -37.41 9.89 -0.68
N VAL A 57 -37.64 9.02 0.31
CA VAL A 57 -38.93 8.35 0.55
C VAL A 57 -38.80 7.50 1.82
N ARG A 58 -39.24 8.04 2.96
CA ARG A 58 -39.78 7.20 4.03
C ARG A 58 -41.20 7.70 4.32
N PRO A 59 -42.24 7.03 3.77
CA PRO A 59 -43.62 7.41 4.05
C PRO A 59 -43.96 7.14 5.52
N GLY A 60 -44.42 8.20 6.20
CA GLY A 60 -45.60 8.16 7.08
C GLY A 60 -45.48 7.55 8.49
N PRO A 61 -45.85 8.31 9.54
CA PRO A 61 -46.17 7.81 10.86
C PRO A 61 -47.70 7.74 11.07
N TYR A 62 -48.36 6.58 10.90
CA TYR A 62 -49.75 6.40 11.37
C TYR A 62 -50.10 4.94 11.76
N SER A 63 -50.48 4.81 13.05
CA SER A 63 -51.56 4.01 13.67
C SER A 63 -51.86 2.55 13.25
N THR A 64 -51.77 1.65 14.24
CA THR A 64 -52.61 0.44 14.51
C THR A 64 -52.19 -0.03 15.92
N SER A 65 -53.04 -0.33 16.90
CA SER A 65 -54.46 -0.65 16.99
C SER A 65 -54.99 -0.32 18.39
#